data_AF-A0A7R9UL86-F1
#
_entry.id   AF-A0A7R9UL86-F1
#
_cell.length_a   1.000
_cell.length_b   1.000
_cell.length_c   1.000
_cell.angle_alpha   90.00
_cell.angle_beta   90.00
_cell.angle_gamma   90.00
#
_symmetry.space_group_name_H-M   'P 1'
#
loop_
_entity.id
_entity.type
_entity.pdbx_description
1 polymer ?
#
loop_
_entity_poly.entity_id
_entity_poly.type
_entity_poly.pdbx_seq_one_letter_code
_entity_poly.pdbx_strand_id
1 'polypeptide(L)'
;SFSFGVQPRQPLRRRSFRMSRPPLPPFNSETAAQKARAAEDAWNSRDSDRVALAYTPNTRWRNRNEFHVGRDAVHGFLTRKWRRELEYRLIKEVWAFTGNRIAVRFSYEF
;
A
#
# COMPACT_ATOMS: atom_id res chain seq x y z
N SER A 1 41.76 43.70 7.38
CA SER A 1 40.34 43.52 7.73
C SER A 1 39.96 42.05 7.59
N PHE A 2 39.59 41.40 8.68
CA PHE A 2 39.08 40.02 8.70
C PHE A 2 37.56 40.06 8.60
N SER A 3 36.96 39.32 7.68
CA SER A 3 35.53 38.96 7.76
C SER A 3 35.34 37.54 7.27
N PHE A 4 34.86 36.71 8.19
CA PHE A 4 34.51 35.31 8.02
C PHE A 4 33.23 35.20 7.18
N GLY A 5 33.32 34.53 6.04
CA GLY A 5 32.16 34.10 5.25
C GLY A 5 31.53 32.86 5.89
N VAL A 6 30.35 33.04 6.48
CA VAL A 6 29.53 31.99 7.08
C VAL A 6 29.12 30.98 6.01
N GLN A 7 29.45 29.71 6.24
CA GLN A 7 29.06 28.57 5.43
C GLN A 7 27.53 28.33 5.57
N PRO A 8 26.75 28.18 4.48
CA PRO A 8 25.32 27.96 4.61
C PRO A 8 25.08 26.58 5.23
N ARG A 9 24.31 26.58 6.34
CA ARG A 9 23.84 25.39 7.04
C ARG A 9 23.11 24.47 6.07
N GLN A 10 23.63 23.25 5.89
CA GLN A 10 22.90 22.19 5.21
C GLN A 10 21.55 21.97 5.92
N PRO A 11 20.42 21.87 5.20
CA PRO A 11 19.16 21.56 5.85
C PRO A 11 19.23 20.16 6.43
N LEU A 12 18.87 20.05 7.71
CA LEU A 12 18.72 18.82 8.46
C LEU A 12 18.02 17.78 7.58
N ARG A 13 18.69 16.66 7.31
CA ARG A 13 18.08 15.46 6.72
C ARG A 13 16.80 15.16 7.51
N ARG A 14 15.64 15.50 6.95
CA ARG A 14 14.36 14.96 7.41
C ARG A 14 14.54 13.45 7.38
N ARG A 15 14.64 12.81 8.55
CA ARG A 15 14.39 11.38 8.66
C ARG A 15 13.01 11.18 8.08
N SER A 16 12.94 10.68 6.85
CA SER A 16 11.75 10.02 6.35
C SER A 16 11.48 8.92 7.37
N PHE A 17 10.52 9.15 8.27
CA PHE A 17 9.84 8.07 8.95
C PHE A 17 9.21 7.25 7.84
N ARG A 18 9.93 6.23 7.37
CA ARG A 18 9.29 5.16 6.59
C ARG A 18 8.27 4.57 7.56
N MET A 19 7.01 4.93 7.40
CA MET A 19 5.93 4.33 8.18
C MET A 19 5.89 2.85 7.80
N SER A 20 6.64 2.03 8.52
CA SER A 20 6.53 0.58 8.47
C SER A 20 5.11 0.25 8.87
N ARG A 21 4.37 -0.41 7.97
CA ARG A 21 3.00 -0.86 8.24
C ARG A 21 3.03 -2.29 8.75
N PRO A 22 3.05 -2.51 10.08
CA PRO A 22 2.91 -3.86 10.61
C PRO A 22 1.58 -4.48 10.14
N PRO A 23 1.48 -5.81 10.11
CA PRO A 23 2.56 -6.76 10.38
C PRO A 23 3.62 -6.77 9.26
N LEU A 24 4.88 -7.01 9.66
CA LEU A 24 6.06 -7.11 8.79
C LEU A 24 6.44 -8.58 8.61
N PRO A 25 7.03 -8.96 7.47
CA PRO A 25 7.51 -10.33 7.26
C PRO A 25 8.76 -10.64 8.11
N PRO A 26 9.07 -11.92 8.39
CA PRO A 26 8.34 -13.11 7.94
C PRO A 26 6.99 -13.27 8.64
N PHE A 27 5.97 -13.71 7.89
CA PHE A 27 4.63 -13.91 8.43
C PHE A 27 4.47 -15.29 9.09
N ASN A 28 3.77 -15.31 10.21
CA ASN A 28 3.12 -16.49 10.78
C ASN A 28 1.61 -16.45 10.46
N SER A 29 0.84 -17.46 10.92
CA SER A 29 -0.60 -17.55 10.63
C SER A 29 -1.38 -16.34 11.11
N GLU A 30 -1.13 -15.89 12.33
CA GLU A 30 -1.80 -14.75 12.95
C GLU A 30 -1.50 -13.44 12.20
N THR A 31 -0.23 -13.16 11.96
CA THR A 31 0.21 -11.93 11.27
C THR A 31 -0.19 -11.92 9.79
N ALA A 32 -0.28 -13.08 9.13
CA ALA A 32 -0.83 -13.19 7.78
C ALA A 32 -2.33 -12.84 7.77
N ALA A 33 -3.11 -13.37 8.72
CA ALA A 33 -4.52 -13.06 8.87
C ALA A 33 -4.75 -11.57 9.18
N GLN A 34 -3.99 -11.00 10.11
CA GLN A 34 -4.02 -9.57 10.41
C GLN A 34 -3.70 -8.72 9.16
N LYS A 35 -2.70 -9.13 8.35
CA LYS A 35 -2.36 -8.43 7.10
C LYS A 35 -3.50 -8.45 6.09
N ALA A 36 -4.12 -9.62 5.91
CA ALA A 36 -5.23 -9.80 4.98
C ALA A 36 -6.46 -8.99 5.41
N ARG A 37 -6.79 -8.98 6.72
CA ARG A 37 -7.89 -8.20 7.27
C ARG A 37 -7.66 -6.69 7.15
N ALA A 38 -6.46 -6.21 7.49
CA ALA A 38 -6.14 -4.78 7.30
C ALA A 38 -6.23 -4.35 5.83
N ALA A 39 -5.88 -5.24 4.89
CA ALA A 39 -6.08 -4.99 3.47
C ALA A 39 -7.56 -5.02 3.08
N GLU A 40 -8.35 -5.95 3.60
CA GLU A 40 -9.81 -5.98 3.39
C GLU A 40 -10.47 -4.67 3.86
N ASP A 41 -10.19 -4.25 5.09
CA ASP A 41 -10.74 -3.02 5.68
C ASP A 41 -10.38 -1.78 4.85
N ALA A 42 -9.13 -1.70 4.40
CA ALA A 42 -8.68 -0.61 3.55
C ALA A 42 -9.43 -0.60 2.21
N TRP A 43 -9.64 -1.75 1.58
CA TRP A 43 -10.37 -1.83 0.31
C TRP A 43 -11.87 -1.55 0.46
N ASN A 44 -12.50 -1.97 1.55
CA ASN A 44 -13.91 -1.69 1.85
C ASN A 44 -14.16 -0.19 2.16
N SER A 45 -13.13 0.56 2.53
CA SER A 45 -13.23 2.02 2.64
C SER A 45 -13.49 2.71 1.29
N ARG A 46 -13.15 2.05 0.16
CA ARG A 46 -13.26 2.60 -1.21
C ARG A 46 -12.50 3.93 -1.40
N ASP A 47 -11.51 4.17 -0.55
CA ASP A 47 -10.63 5.34 -0.57
C ASP A 47 -9.31 4.99 -1.31
N SER A 48 -9.12 5.58 -2.49
CA SER A 48 -7.95 5.31 -3.33
C SER A 48 -6.65 5.80 -2.70
N ASP A 49 -6.67 6.91 -1.98
CA ASP A 49 -5.49 7.44 -1.29
C ASP A 49 -5.06 6.49 -0.17
N ARG A 50 -6.02 6.08 0.66
CA ARG A 50 -5.77 5.16 1.77
C ARG A 50 -5.20 3.83 1.29
N VAL A 51 -5.76 3.24 0.23
CA VAL A 51 -5.29 1.95 -0.30
C VAL A 51 -3.96 2.08 -1.01
N ALA A 52 -3.77 3.09 -1.86
CA ALA A 52 -2.51 3.27 -2.62
C ALA A 52 -1.31 3.47 -1.69
N LEU A 53 -1.50 4.16 -0.56
CA LEU A 53 -0.43 4.40 0.41
C LEU A 53 0.16 3.11 0.98
N ALA A 54 -0.58 1.98 1.01
CA ALA A 54 -0.08 0.69 1.50
C ALA A 54 1.06 0.09 0.65
N TYR A 55 1.24 0.58 -0.59
CA TYR A 55 2.20 0.05 -1.55
C TYR A 55 3.41 0.96 -1.70
N THR A 56 4.57 0.41 -2.06
CA THR A 56 5.78 1.20 -2.28
C THR A 56 5.63 2.15 -3.47
N PRO A 57 6.35 3.28 -3.53
CA PRO A 57 6.29 4.20 -4.67
C PRO A 57 6.56 3.52 -6.02
N ASN A 58 7.41 2.49 -6.03
CA ASN A 58 7.79 1.69 -7.20
C ASN A 58 7.01 0.35 -7.32
N THR A 59 5.82 0.24 -6.74
CA THR A 59 5.02 -0.99 -6.79
C THR A 59 4.70 -1.41 -8.23
N ARG A 60 4.57 -2.72 -8.47
CA ARG A 60 4.25 -3.30 -9.78
C ARG A 60 3.06 -4.24 -9.62
N TRP A 61 1.95 -3.95 -10.29
CA TRP A 61 0.73 -4.74 -10.22
C TRP A 61 0.36 -5.29 -11.59
N ARG A 62 -0.24 -6.46 -11.56
CA ARG A 62 -1.10 -6.97 -12.63
C ARG A 62 -2.49 -7.16 -12.05
N ASN A 63 -3.48 -6.44 -12.56
CA ASN A 63 -4.88 -6.66 -12.21
C ASN A 63 -5.63 -7.14 -13.46
N ARG A 64 -6.09 -8.40 -13.46
CA ARG A 64 -6.66 -9.06 -14.64
C ARG A 64 -5.69 -8.95 -15.85
N ASN A 65 -6.07 -8.20 -16.88
CA ASN A 65 -5.28 -7.93 -18.10
C ASN A 65 -4.58 -6.57 -18.09
N GLU A 66 -4.74 -5.76 -17.04
CA GLU A 66 -4.07 -4.46 -16.88
C GLU A 66 -2.79 -4.56 -16.04
N PHE A 67 -1.81 -3.71 -16.38
CA PHE A 67 -0.55 -3.59 -15.67
C PHE A 67 -0.37 -2.16 -15.14
N HIS A 68 0.09 -2.02 -13.90
CA HIS A 68 0.33 -0.73 -13.27
C HIS A 68 1.74 -0.68 -12.69
N VAL A 69 2.49 0.36 -13.03
CA VAL A 69 3.85 0.60 -12.54
C VAL A 69 3.87 1.91 -11.78
N GLY A 70 4.23 1.84 -10.51
CA GLY A 70 4.24 2.96 -9.59
C GLY A 70 2.93 3.14 -8.81
N ARG A 71 3.04 3.77 -7.64
CA ARG A 71 1.88 4.02 -6.76
C ARG A 71 0.81 4.88 -7.43
N ASP A 72 1.21 5.88 -8.21
CA ASP A 72 0.26 6.81 -8.85
C ASP A 72 -0.61 6.10 -9.90
N ALA A 73 -0.04 5.13 -10.62
CA ALA A 73 -0.78 4.30 -11.56
C ALA A 73 -1.80 3.40 -10.84
N VAL A 74 -1.42 2.83 -9.70
CA VAL A 74 -2.33 2.05 -8.83
C VAL A 74 -3.44 2.95 -8.29
N HIS A 75 -3.11 4.16 -7.81
CA HIS A 75 -4.09 5.13 -7.35
C HIS A 75 -5.13 5.44 -8.44
N GLY A 76 -4.66 5.82 -9.65
CA GLY A 76 -5.54 6.12 -10.77
C GLY A 76 -6.43 4.93 -11.17
N PHE A 77 -5.93 3.69 -11.08
CA PHE A 77 -6.74 2.49 -11.28
C PHE A 77 -7.86 2.38 -10.22
N LEU A 78 -7.53 2.52 -8.94
CA LEU A 78 -8.50 2.43 -7.84
C LEU A 78 -9.58 3.50 -7.96
N THR A 79 -9.21 4.73 -8.32
CA THR A 79 -10.18 5.81 -8.57
C THR A 79 -11.15 5.45 -9.69
N ARG A 80 -10.68 4.86 -10.80
CA ARG A 80 -11.57 4.43 -11.90
C ARG A 80 -12.45 3.24 -11.49
N LYS A 81 -11.90 2.29 -10.72
CA LYS A 81 -12.62 1.11 -10.24
C LYS A 81 -13.85 1.52 -9.44
N TRP A 82 -13.69 2.31 -8.39
CA TRP A 82 -14.81 2.67 -7.51
C TRP A 82 -15.74 3.77 -8.03
N ARG A 83 -15.41 4.40 -9.17
CA ARG A 83 -16.39 5.17 -9.94
C ARG A 83 -17.38 4.28 -10.70
N ARG A 84 -17.02 3.03 -10.98
CA ARG A 84 -17.83 2.07 -11.74
C ARG A 84 -18.45 1.00 -10.85
N GLU A 85 -17.71 0.56 -9.84
CA GLU A 85 -18.11 -0.49 -8.91
C GLU A 85 -18.76 0.14 -7.66
N LEU A 86 -20.08 0.36 -7.73
CA LEU A 86 -20.87 1.03 -6.68
C LEU A 86 -21.22 0.04 -5.57
N GLU A 87 -21.51 0.53 -4.35
CA GLU A 87 -21.83 -0.35 -3.21
C GLU A 87 -20.83 -1.51 -2.97
N TYR A 88 -19.57 -1.31 -3.39
CA TYR A 88 -18.53 -2.33 -3.36
C TYR A 88 -18.33 -2.93 -1.96
N ARG A 89 -18.42 -4.26 -1.86
CA ARG A 89 -18.12 -5.03 -0.63
C ARG A 89 -17.20 -6.20 -0.94
N LEU A 90 -16.13 -6.34 -0.18
CA LEU A 90 -15.07 -7.32 -0.39
C LEU A 90 -14.82 -8.15 0.87
N ILE A 91 -14.63 -9.45 0.66
CA ILE A 91 -14.14 -10.39 1.67
C ILE A 91 -12.83 -11.00 1.18
N LYS A 92 -11.84 -11.12 2.08
CA LYS A 92 -10.52 -11.72 1.87
C LYS A 92 -10.27 -12.81 2.90
N GLU A 93 -9.68 -13.91 2.45
CA GLU A 93 -9.27 -15.03 3.29
C GLU A 93 -7.84 -15.47 2.94
N VAL A 94 -7.02 -15.75 3.95
CA VAL A 94 -5.66 -16.27 3.73
C VAL A 94 -5.75 -17.72 3.24
N TRP A 95 -5.13 -18.00 2.10
CA TRP A 95 -5.01 -19.37 1.59
C TRP A 95 -3.70 -20.03 2.02
N ALA A 96 -2.59 -19.31 1.91
CA ALA A 96 -1.27 -19.76 2.31
C ALA A 96 -0.35 -18.56 2.57
N PHE A 97 0.72 -18.76 3.33
CA PHE A 97 1.77 -17.76 3.53
C PHE A 97 3.13 -18.45 3.62
N THR A 98 4.18 -17.77 3.17
CA THR A 98 5.57 -18.27 3.25
C THR A 98 6.53 -17.09 3.22
N GLY A 99 7.34 -16.92 4.26
CA GLY A 99 8.29 -15.82 4.37
C GLY A 99 7.60 -14.46 4.23
N ASN A 100 7.87 -13.74 3.13
CA ASN A 100 7.29 -12.43 2.84
C ASN A 100 6.09 -12.44 1.88
N ARG A 101 5.53 -13.61 1.56
CA ARG A 101 4.42 -13.76 0.62
C ARG A 101 3.17 -14.27 1.33
N ILE A 102 2.01 -13.76 0.92
CA ILE A 102 0.69 -14.21 1.34
C ILE A 102 -0.14 -14.44 0.08
N ALA A 103 -0.70 -15.64 -0.06
CA ALA A 103 -1.73 -15.95 -1.04
C ALA A 103 -3.10 -15.75 -0.40
N VAL A 104 -3.98 -15.01 -1.07
CA VAL A 104 -5.29 -14.60 -0.55
C VAL A 104 -6.37 -15.00 -1.56
N ARG A 105 -7.44 -15.61 -1.06
CA ARG A 105 -8.71 -15.79 -1.79
C ARG A 105 -9.61 -14.61 -1.48
N PHE A 106 -10.41 -14.17 -2.44
CA PHE A 106 -11.32 -13.05 -2.21
C PHE A 106 -12.55 -13.11 -3.12
N SER A 107 -13.63 -12.50 -2.67
CA SER A 107 -14.86 -12.27 -3.44
C SER A 107 -15.39 -10.88 -3.16
N TYR A 108 -16.02 -10.25 -4.16
CA TYR A 108 -16.64 -8.95 -3.99
C TYR A 108 -17.91 -8.80 -4.84
N GLU A 109 -18.86 -8.02 -4.32
CA GLU A 109 -20.07 -7.56 -5.02
C GLU A 109 -19.99 -6.05 -5.27
N PHE A 110 -20.64 -5.57 -6.34
CA PHE A 110 -20.74 -4.15 -6.73
C PHE A 110 -21.80 -3.91 -7.82
#